data_AF-A0AAW0M2G6-F1
#
_entry.id   AF-A0AAW0M2G6-F1
#
_cell.length_a   1.000
_cell.length_b   1.000
_cell.length_c   1.000
_cell.angle_alpha   90.00
_cell.angle_beta   90.00
_cell.angle_gamma   90.00
#
_symmetry.space_group_name_H-M   'P 1'
#
loop_
_entity.id
_entity.type
_entity.pdbx_description
1 polymer ?
#
loop_
_entity_poly.entity_id
_entity_poly.type
_entity_poly.pdbx_seq_one_letter_code
_entity_poly.pdbx_strand_id
1 'polypeptide(L)'
;MGSLKLDHELENDSHMMVNPLDPVEFRRQGHMLIDFIADYYQNIESYKVLSQVEPGYLKKLLPESAPYYPESIETILQDVQKYIIPGITHWQSPNYFAYFPSSGSTAEFLRNKATDSKLVVDYKDWQITLSRRFRADETMACAKKLWRG
;
A
#
# COMPACT_ATOMS: atom_id res chain seq x y z
N MET A 1 2.37 -65.31 -2.68
CA MET A 1 1.07 -64.61 -2.59
C MET A 1 1.30 -63.38 -1.73
N GLY A 2 1.20 -62.14 -2.13
CA GLY A 2 0.88 -61.46 -3.37
C GLY A 2 0.84 -59.99 -2.93
N SER A 3 1.92 -59.25 -3.19
CA SER A 3 2.02 -57.84 -2.79
C SER A 3 0.90 -57.07 -3.50
N LEU A 4 -0.01 -56.48 -2.73
CA LEU A 4 -1.09 -55.66 -3.26
C LEU A 4 -0.45 -54.40 -3.86
N LYS A 5 -0.35 -54.39 -5.19
CA LYS A 5 -0.09 -53.18 -5.95
C LYS A 5 -1.29 -52.25 -5.72
N LEU A 6 -1.08 -51.19 -4.95
CA LEU A 6 -2.00 -50.05 -4.95
C LEU A 6 -1.66 -49.21 -6.19
N ASP A 7 -2.05 -49.76 -7.34
CA ASP A 7 -2.18 -49.00 -8.58
C ASP A 7 -3.52 -48.26 -8.47
N HIS A 8 -3.61 -47.27 -7.57
CA HIS A 8 -4.70 -46.31 -7.64
C HIS A 8 -4.23 -45.22 -8.62
N GLU A 9 -4.61 -45.43 -9.86
CA GLU A 9 -4.64 -44.41 -10.91
C GLU A 9 -5.27 -43.15 -10.31
N LEU A 10 -4.44 -42.13 -10.07
CA LEU A 10 -4.89 -40.77 -9.83
C LEU A 10 -5.07 -40.15 -11.22
N GLU A 11 -6.13 -40.58 -11.91
CA GLU A 11 -6.68 -39.79 -13.00
C GLU A 11 -7.28 -38.51 -12.41
N ASN A 12 -6.68 -37.40 -12.83
CA ASN A 12 -7.34 -36.14 -13.11
C ASN A 12 -8.08 -35.45 -11.95
N ASP A 13 -7.33 -34.68 -11.17
CA ASP A 13 -7.80 -33.34 -10.81
C ASP A 13 -6.65 -32.37 -11.09
N SER A 14 -6.60 -31.88 -12.33
CA SER A 14 -5.80 -30.72 -12.69
C SER A 14 -6.40 -29.49 -12.00
N HIS A 15 -6.25 -29.43 -10.68
CA HIS A 15 -6.44 -28.23 -9.90
C HIS A 15 -5.50 -27.21 -10.52
N MET A 16 -6.07 -26.21 -11.20
CA MET A 16 -5.34 -25.15 -11.90
C MET A 16 -4.16 -24.72 -11.05
N MET A 17 -2.95 -25.12 -11.45
CA MET A 17 -1.73 -24.83 -10.72
C MET A 17 -1.38 -23.38 -11.03
N VAL A 18 -2.12 -22.46 -10.42
CA VAL A 18 -1.88 -21.02 -10.53
C VAL A 18 -0.57 -20.75 -9.81
N ASN A 19 0.48 -20.44 -10.55
CA ASN A 19 1.72 -19.96 -9.96
C ASN A 19 1.43 -18.61 -9.28
N PRO A 20 1.47 -18.49 -7.94
CA PRO A 20 1.14 -17.25 -7.25
C PRO A 20 2.13 -16.11 -7.58
N LEU A 21 3.30 -16.45 -8.13
CA LEU A 21 4.34 -15.54 -8.57
C LEU A 21 4.51 -15.56 -10.09
N ASP A 22 3.43 -15.80 -10.84
CA ASP A 22 3.47 -15.68 -12.29
C ASP A 22 3.85 -14.24 -12.70
N PRO A 23 4.96 -14.02 -13.43
CA PRO A 23 5.44 -12.68 -13.74
C PRO A 23 4.54 -11.88 -14.68
N VAL A 24 3.69 -12.56 -15.47
CA VAL A 24 2.73 -11.88 -16.37
C VAL A 24 1.58 -11.35 -15.55
N GLU A 25 0.97 -12.20 -14.73
CA GLU A 25 -0.15 -11.83 -13.87
C GLU A 25 0.28 -10.83 -12.79
N PHE A 26 1.46 -11.00 -12.18
CA PHE A 26 2.02 -10.04 -11.24
C PHE A 26 2.11 -8.63 -11.82
N ARG A 27 2.60 -8.51 -13.07
CA ARG A 27 2.69 -7.21 -13.75
C ARG A 27 1.31 -6.64 -14.04
N ARG A 28 0.39 -7.47 -14.53
CA ARG A 28 -0.98 -7.07 -14.87
C ARG A 28 -1.72 -6.53 -13.65
N GLN A 29 -1.76 -7.31 -12.56
CA GLN A 29 -2.40 -6.93 -11.31
C GLN A 29 -1.69 -5.74 -10.65
N GLY A 30 -0.35 -5.71 -10.71
CA GLY A 30 0.46 -4.60 -10.21
C GLY A 30 0.10 -3.27 -10.89
N HIS A 31 0.01 -3.23 -12.21
CA HIS A 31 -0.38 -2.01 -12.92
C HIS A 31 -1.80 -1.55 -12.54
N MET A 32 -2.76 -2.46 -12.44
CA MET A 32 -4.11 -2.11 -12.01
C MET A 32 -4.16 -1.48 -10.61
N LEU A 33 -3.36 -2.01 -9.67
CA LEU A 33 -3.29 -1.46 -8.33
C LEU A 33 -2.64 -0.07 -8.33
N ILE A 34 -1.61 0.14 -9.14
CA ILE A 34 -0.96 1.45 -9.29
C ILE A 34 -1.92 2.47 -9.90
N ASP A 35 -2.67 2.09 -10.94
CA ASP A 35 -3.68 2.94 -11.57
C ASP A 35 -4.77 3.32 -10.54
N PHE A 36 -5.25 2.35 -9.77
CA PHE A 36 -6.20 2.58 -8.69
C PHE A 36 -5.70 3.60 -7.65
N ILE A 37 -4.44 3.46 -7.21
CA ILE A 37 -3.83 4.39 -6.25
C ILE A 37 -3.68 5.79 -6.87
N ALA A 38 -3.25 5.87 -8.13
CA ALA A 38 -3.11 7.14 -8.84
C ALA A 38 -4.47 7.87 -8.96
N ASP A 39 -5.52 7.15 -9.38
CA ASP A 39 -6.87 7.67 -9.49
C ASP A 39 -7.44 8.10 -8.13
N TYR A 40 -7.14 7.37 -7.07
CA TYR A 40 -7.53 7.74 -5.71
C TYR A 40 -6.94 9.09 -5.30
N TYR A 41 -5.62 9.30 -5.49
CA TYR A 41 -4.97 10.56 -5.16
C TYR A 41 -5.43 11.72 -6.06
N GLN A 42 -5.67 11.45 -7.34
CA GLN A 42 -6.20 12.45 -8.27
C GLN A 42 -7.58 12.97 -7.84
N ASN A 43 -8.43 12.08 -7.31
CA ASN A 43 -9.81 12.42 -6.96
C ASN A 43 -10.02 12.60 -5.45
N ILE A 44 -8.94 12.64 -4.65
CA ILE A 44 -9.05 12.59 -3.18
C ILE A 44 -9.85 13.74 -2.58
N GLU A 45 -9.82 14.90 -3.22
CA GLU A 45 -10.55 16.11 -2.82
C GLU A 45 -12.07 15.98 -2.98
N SER A 46 -12.52 15.09 -3.87
CA SER A 46 -13.95 14.85 -4.09
C SER A 46 -14.60 14.05 -2.97
N TYR A 47 -13.80 13.30 -2.21
CA TYR A 47 -14.31 12.51 -1.08
C TYR A 47 -14.45 13.37 0.18
N LYS A 48 -15.45 13.04 1.00
CA LYS A 48 -15.60 13.65 2.32
C LYS A 48 -14.47 13.19 3.23
N VAL A 49 -13.69 14.13 3.74
CA VAL A 49 -12.51 13.89 4.58
C VAL A 49 -12.78 12.88 5.72
N LEU A 50 -13.89 13.04 6.44
CA LEU A 50 -14.30 12.13 7.51
C LEU A 50 -15.26 11.07 6.97
N SER A 51 -15.02 9.82 7.37
CA SER A 51 -15.94 8.71 7.15
C SER A 51 -17.35 9.05 7.64
N GLN A 52 -18.37 8.67 6.87
CA GLN A 52 -19.80 8.94 7.15
C GLN A 52 -20.59 7.67 7.47
N VAL A 53 -19.90 6.57 7.77
CA VAL A 53 -20.51 5.25 7.97
C VAL A 53 -20.73 4.95 9.45
N GLU A 54 -21.76 4.14 9.73
CA GLU A 54 -22.05 3.67 11.07
C GLU A 54 -21.09 2.57 11.52
N PRO A 55 -20.75 2.49 12.82
CA PRO A 55 -20.00 1.36 13.36
C PRO A 55 -20.63 0.01 13.00
N GLY A 56 -19.81 -0.91 12.49
CA GLY A 56 -20.25 -2.24 12.09
C GLY A 56 -20.95 -2.34 10.73
N TYR A 57 -21.04 -1.27 9.93
CA TYR A 57 -21.63 -1.34 8.59
C TYR A 57 -20.97 -2.40 7.70
N LEU A 58 -19.64 -2.48 7.72
CA LEU A 58 -18.88 -3.38 6.83
C LEU A 58 -19.17 -4.84 7.11
N LYS A 59 -19.32 -5.22 8.39
CA LYS A 59 -19.67 -6.59 8.80
C LYS A 59 -21.02 -7.06 8.22
N LYS A 60 -21.95 -6.14 7.99
CA LYS A 60 -23.26 -6.45 7.39
C LYS A 60 -23.19 -6.67 5.88
N LEU A 61 -22.13 -6.18 5.23
CA LEU A 61 -21.93 -6.26 3.78
C LEU A 61 -21.05 -7.44 3.37
N LEU A 62 -20.14 -7.85 4.26
CA LEU A 62 -19.27 -8.99 4.02
C LEU A 62 -20.01 -10.33 4.19
N PRO A 63 -19.64 -11.38 3.42
CA PRO A 63 -20.18 -12.72 3.61
C PRO A 63 -19.76 -13.28 4.97
N GLU A 64 -20.56 -14.22 5.51
CA GLU A 64 -20.30 -14.84 6.82
C GLU A 64 -19.01 -15.69 6.85
N SER A 65 -18.59 -16.20 5.70
CA SER A 65 -17.37 -16.99 5.52
C SER A 65 -16.58 -16.54 4.30
N ALA A 66 -15.29 -16.85 4.28
CA ALA A 66 -14.45 -16.61 3.11
C ALA A 66 -14.99 -17.37 1.88
N PRO A 67 -14.89 -16.79 0.67
CA PRO A 67 -15.26 -17.46 -0.57
C PRO A 67 -14.46 -18.75 -0.79
N TYR A 68 -15.12 -19.79 -1.28
CA TYR A 68 -14.49 -21.09 -1.59
C TYR A 68 -13.75 -21.09 -2.94
N TYR A 69 -14.13 -20.20 -3.86
CA TYR A 69 -13.57 -20.10 -5.20
C TYR A 69 -12.77 -18.80 -5.35
N PRO A 70 -11.73 -18.80 -6.20
CA PRO A 70 -10.95 -17.58 -6.44
C PRO A 70 -11.81 -16.53 -7.13
N GLU A 71 -11.67 -15.29 -6.67
CA GLU A 71 -12.25 -14.11 -7.31
C GLU A 71 -11.16 -13.34 -8.05
N SER A 72 -11.57 -12.59 -9.07
CA SER A 72 -10.65 -11.79 -9.85
C SER A 72 -10.24 -10.53 -9.08
N ILE A 73 -9.02 -10.02 -9.32
CA ILE A 73 -8.54 -8.79 -8.67
C ILE A 73 -9.43 -7.58 -8.99
N GLU A 74 -10.05 -7.56 -10.17
CA GLU A 74 -10.99 -6.53 -10.61
C GLU A 74 -12.18 -6.45 -9.65
N THR A 75 -12.75 -7.60 -9.29
CA THR A 75 -13.90 -7.68 -8.39
C THR A 75 -13.51 -7.17 -7.01
N ILE A 76 -12.34 -7.58 -6.52
CA ILE A 76 -11.80 -7.14 -5.23
C ILE A 76 -11.58 -5.62 -5.21
N LEU A 77 -10.95 -5.05 -6.25
CA LEU A 77 -10.72 -3.61 -6.33
C LEU A 77 -12.03 -2.81 -6.44
N GLN A 78 -13.04 -3.34 -7.14
CA GLN A 78 -14.37 -2.74 -7.18
C GLN A 78 -15.04 -2.72 -5.79
N ASP A 79 -14.90 -3.80 -5.03
CA ASP A 79 -15.41 -3.87 -3.66
C ASP A 79 -14.69 -2.92 -2.72
N VAL A 80 -13.36 -2.76 -2.87
CA VAL A 80 -12.59 -1.74 -2.14
C VAL A 80 -13.13 -0.35 -2.46
N GLN A 81 -13.29 -0.02 -3.74
CA GLN A 81 -13.83 1.27 -4.17
C GLN A 81 -15.23 1.54 -3.62
N LYS A 82 -16.09 0.52 -3.63
CA LYS A 82 -17.50 0.66 -3.28
C LYS A 82 -17.75 0.68 -1.78
N TYR A 83 -17.07 -0.18 -1.03
CA TYR A 83 -17.38 -0.42 0.37
C TYR A 83 -16.33 0.14 1.33
N ILE A 84 -15.04 0.13 0.96
CA ILE A 84 -13.97 0.58 1.84
C ILE A 84 -13.72 2.08 1.74
N ILE A 85 -13.60 2.62 0.52
CA ILE A 85 -13.29 4.05 0.29
C ILE A 85 -14.28 5.00 1.00
N PRO A 86 -15.61 4.78 0.98
CA PRO A 86 -16.54 5.66 1.70
C PRO A 86 -16.45 5.54 3.23
N GLY A 87 -15.89 4.44 3.72
CA GLY A 87 -15.83 4.10 5.14
C GLY A 87 -14.53 4.48 5.84
N ILE A 88 -13.53 4.97 5.11
CA ILE A 88 -12.27 5.45 5.69
C ILE A 88 -12.27 6.96 5.89
N THR A 89 -11.46 7.42 6.83
CA THR A 89 -11.11 8.85 6.92
C THR A 89 -9.93 9.11 6.01
N HIS A 90 -10.05 10.06 5.08
CA HIS A 90 -9.02 10.35 4.09
C HIS A 90 -7.93 11.29 4.66
N TRP A 91 -7.00 10.71 5.42
CA TRP A 91 -5.86 11.44 6.00
C TRP A 91 -4.98 12.15 4.97
N GLN A 92 -4.95 11.64 3.74
CA GLN A 92 -4.17 12.18 2.64
C GLN A 92 -4.89 13.33 1.91
N SER A 93 -6.14 13.64 2.26
CA SER A 93 -6.86 14.75 1.66
C SER A 93 -6.19 16.08 2.03
N PRO A 94 -6.05 17.04 1.10
CA PRO A 94 -5.53 18.37 1.42
C PRO A 94 -6.43 19.15 2.39
N ASN A 95 -7.66 18.68 2.60
CA ASN A 95 -8.63 19.25 3.54
C ASN A 95 -8.61 18.59 4.93
N TYR A 96 -7.65 17.69 5.21
CA TYR A 96 -7.49 17.06 6.51
C TYR A 96 -6.56 17.88 7.43
N PHE A 97 -7.12 18.51 8.46
CA PHE A 97 -6.39 19.38 9.40
C PHE A 97 -6.43 18.90 10.86
N ALA A 98 -6.87 17.66 11.11
CA ALA A 98 -6.94 17.09 12.45
C ALA A 98 -5.62 16.40 12.85
N TYR A 99 -5.33 16.35 14.15
CA TYR A 99 -4.15 15.68 14.72
C TYR A 99 -2.81 16.16 14.12
N PHE A 100 -1.96 15.22 13.68
CA PHE A 100 -0.72 15.49 12.96
C PHE A 100 -0.85 14.93 11.54
N PRO A 101 -0.34 15.65 10.51
CA PRO A 101 -0.43 15.19 9.14
C PRO A 101 0.35 13.89 8.96
N SER A 102 -0.27 12.93 8.27
CA SER A 102 0.41 11.75 7.77
C SER A 102 1.04 12.12 6.42
N SER A 103 2.28 12.61 6.42
CA SER A 103 2.94 12.96 5.16
C SER A 103 3.28 11.69 4.37
N GLY A 104 2.98 11.69 3.08
CA GLY A 104 3.39 10.65 2.13
C GLY A 104 4.07 11.28 0.92
N SER A 105 5.00 10.57 0.28
CA SER A 105 5.62 11.00 -0.99
C SER A 105 5.73 9.84 -1.99
N THR A 106 5.78 10.15 -3.28
CA THR A 106 6.01 9.14 -4.33
C THR A 106 7.32 8.39 -4.14
N ALA A 107 8.37 9.06 -3.64
CA ALA A 107 9.66 8.44 -3.38
C ALA A 107 9.57 7.35 -2.29
N GLU A 108 8.74 7.57 -1.27
CA GLU A 108 8.47 6.56 -0.23
C GLU A 108 7.70 5.37 -0.79
N PHE A 109 6.67 5.61 -1.59
CA PHE A 109 5.87 4.54 -2.21
C PHE A 109 6.70 3.68 -3.17
N LEU A 110 7.65 4.27 -3.87
CA LEU A 110 8.49 3.58 -4.87
C LEU A 110 9.87 3.16 -4.33
N ARG A 111 10.06 3.18 -3.00
CA ARG A 111 11.33 2.87 -2.35
C ARG A 111 11.83 1.49 -2.75
N ASN A 112 13.09 1.41 -3.18
CA ASN A 112 13.74 0.16 -3.59
C ASN A 112 15.17 0.06 -3.02
N LYS A 113 15.87 -1.05 -3.29
CA LYS A 113 17.25 -1.27 -2.79
C LYS A 113 18.23 -0.15 -3.15
N ALA A 114 18.03 0.55 -4.27
CA ALA A 114 18.87 1.68 -4.64
C ALA A 114 18.57 2.91 -3.77
N THR A 115 17.30 3.18 -3.45
CA THR A 115 16.92 4.20 -2.45
C THR A 115 17.51 3.87 -1.07
N ASP A 116 17.53 2.59 -0.67
CA ASP A 116 18.10 2.13 0.60
C ASP A 116 19.61 2.34 0.71
N SER A 117 20.31 2.29 -0.43
CA SER A 117 21.76 2.46 -0.48
C SER A 117 22.22 3.89 -0.16
N LYS A 118 21.30 4.85 0.03
CA LYS A 118 21.56 6.29 0.23
C LYS A 118 22.38 6.95 -0.89
N LEU A 119 22.51 6.27 -2.04
CA LEU A 119 23.13 6.83 -3.24
C LEU A 119 22.17 7.75 -4.02
N VAL A 120 20.88 7.71 -3.68
CA VAL A 120 19.83 8.58 -4.23
C VAL A 120 19.29 9.44 -3.07
N VAL A 121 19.23 10.76 -3.27
CA VAL A 121 18.71 11.70 -2.27
C VAL A 121 17.18 11.64 -2.31
N ASP A 122 16.55 11.26 -1.20
CA ASP A 122 15.09 11.38 -1.05
C ASP A 122 14.74 12.81 -0.62
N TYR A 123 13.76 13.41 -1.29
CA TYR A 123 13.29 14.76 -0.98
C TYR A 123 12.62 14.84 0.42
N LYS A 124 12.12 13.71 0.95
CA LYS A 124 11.62 13.61 2.34
C LYS A 124 12.70 13.76 3.40
N ASP A 125 13.97 13.44 3.10
CA ASP A 125 15.09 13.67 4.04
C ASP A 125 15.26 15.17 4.36
N TRP A 126 14.71 16.05 3.51
CA TRP A 126 14.70 17.50 3.68
C TRP A 126 13.36 18.04 4.23
N GLN A 127 12.32 17.21 4.36
CA GLN A 127 11.06 17.63 4.99
C GLN A 127 11.25 17.74 6.51
N ILE A 128 11.29 18.97 7.01
CA ILE A 128 11.20 19.28 8.43
C ILE A 128 9.77 18.97 8.87
N THR A 129 9.48 17.72 9.26
CA THR A 129 8.29 17.44 10.07
C THR A 129 8.45 18.25 11.36
N LEU A 130 7.52 19.18 11.62
CA LEU A 130 7.54 20.12 12.75
C LEU A 130 7.30 19.43 14.12
N SER A 131 8.01 18.34 14.39
CA SER A 131 8.10 17.64 15.66
C SER A 131 9.59 17.46 15.99
N ARG A 132 10.19 18.51 16.56
CA ARG A 132 11.56 18.69 17.13
C ARG A 132 12.46 17.43 17.20
N ARG A 133 13.77 17.52 16.91
CA ARG A 133 14.76 18.48 17.49
C ARG A 133 15.69 19.05 16.41
N PHE A 134 15.72 20.37 16.25
CA PHE A 134 16.69 21.27 16.91
C PHE A 134 18.17 21.06 16.51
N ARG A 135 18.54 21.86 15.49
CA ARG A 135 19.81 22.56 15.17
C ARG A 135 21.07 21.77 14.73
N ALA A 136 21.27 21.71 13.41
CA ALA A 136 22.58 21.52 12.77
C ALA A 136 23.37 22.83 12.55
N ASP A 137 22.78 23.99 12.85
CA ASP A 137 23.47 25.30 12.69
C ASP A 137 24.67 25.44 13.63
N GLU A 138 24.65 24.77 14.79
CA GLU A 138 25.77 24.81 15.74
C GLU A 138 27.00 24.03 15.24
N THR A 139 26.84 22.99 14.43
CA THR A 139 27.98 22.22 13.88
C THR A 139 28.63 22.93 12.70
N MET A 140 27.84 23.60 11.85
CA MET A 140 28.37 24.32 10.69
C MET A 140 28.99 25.68 11.05
N ALA A 141 28.46 26.37 12.07
CA ALA A 141 29.05 27.61 12.56
C ALA A 141 30.35 27.39 13.35
N CYS A 142 30.46 26.28 14.11
CA CYS A 142 31.71 25.92 14.81
C CYS A 142 32.83 25.53 13.82
N ALA A 143 32.50 24.77 12.77
CA ALA A 143 33.44 24.39 11.72
C ALA A 143 33.93 25.61 10.90
N LYS A 144 33.07 26.60 10.63
CA LYS A 144 33.47 27.85 9.95
C LYS A 144 34.34 28.76 10.81
N LYS A 145 34.18 28.75 12.14
CA LYS A 145 34.95 29.61 13.05
C LYS A 145 36.34 29.07 13.37
N LEU A 146 36.55 27.75 13.28
CA LEU A 146 37.85 27.09 13.47
C LEU A 146 38.73 27.03 12.20
N TRP A 147 38.21 27.40 11.03
CA TRP A 147 38.95 27.32 9.75
C TRP A 147 39.16 28.67 9.06
N ARG A 148 38.78 29.79 9.70
CA ARG A 148 38.97 31.16 9.19
C ARG A 148 39.50 32.16 10.23
N GLY A 149 40.13 31.69 11.30
CA GLY A 149 40.82 32.52 12.29
C GLY A 149 42.06 31.81 12.82
#